data_AF-A0AAV9PWX8-F1
#
_entry.id   AF-A0AAV9PWX8-F1
#
_cell.length_a   1.000
_cell.length_b   1.000
_cell.length_c   1.000
_cell.angle_alpha   90.00
_cell.angle_beta   90.00
_cell.angle_gamma   90.00
#
_symmetry.space_group_name_H-M   'P 1'
#
loop_
_entity.id
_entity.type
_entity.pdbx_description
1 polymer ?
#
loop_
_entity_poly.entity_id
_entity_poly.type
_entity_poly.pdbx_seq_one_letter_code
_entity_poly.pdbx_strand_id
1 'polypeptide(L)'
;MNAEWAGPLLRDVLISAGLNEHEDVKKYDGLHVQMECNATKVQDDEWYGSSVPLAVAMDREREVILALDMNGTPLPARHGAPVRSIIPGIIGARSVKWLDTIVISARESQNHYQQHDYKVLPPSATSPERAEELGVWDSTPAMQDNPINSVVAVPANDGDTLTRDSRSRVKIAGYAIPQGKDGPVEKVEVSIDKGKTWVEARLLDEGDENTTHPSNMHKDRPRGKFSWVLWEVEIEVGKDGPRPKEDEGEGEGEGEGEGEGVSVDIWSKATDRGGNTMKEDQPEGDWNLRGVGYNAVQGRTGVRIL
;
A
#
# COMPACT_ATOMS: atom_id res chain seq x y z
N MET A 1 -5.73 -3.82 -3.71
CA MET A 1 -6.35 -4.05 -5.03
C MET A 1 -5.48 -3.41 -6.06
N ASN A 2 -5.16 -4.12 -7.14
CA ASN A 2 -4.45 -3.58 -8.30
C ASN A 2 -5.33 -3.84 -9.54
N ALA A 3 -5.42 -2.87 -10.43
CA ALA A 3 -6.27 -2.92 -11.61
C ALA A 3 -5.72 -2.00 -12.69
N GLU A 4 -6.04 -2.31 -13.94
CA GLU A 4 -5.87 -1.37 -15.04
C GLU A 4 -7.07 -0.42 -15.07
N TRP A 5 -6.80 0.87 -15.19
CA TRP A 5 -7.84 1.90 -15.25
C TRP A 5 -7.66 2.69 -16.53
N ALA A 6 -8.77 3.06 -17.17
CA ALA A 6 -8.73 3.90 -18.36
C ALA A 6 -9.78 5.00 -18.30
N GLY A 7 -9.40 6.17 -18.82
CA GLY A 7 -10.20 7.39 -18.84
C GLY A 7 -9.36 8.61 -19.17
N PRO A 8 -9.97 9.79 -19.35
CA PRO A 8 -9.21 11.02 -19.61
C PRO A 8 -8.36 11.42 -18.42
N LEU A 9 -7.21 12.05 -18.70
CA LEU A 9 -6.39 12.69 -17.69
C LEU A 9 -7.17 13.85 -17.05
N LEU A 10 -7.21 13.89 -15.72
CA LEU A 10 -7.83 14.99 -14.98
C LEU A 10 -7.21 16.34 -15.37
N ARG A 11 -5.89 16.36 -15.53
CA ARG A 11 -5.12 17.49 -16.04
C ARG A 11 -5.71 18.10 -17.32
N ASP A 12 -6.01 17.26 -18.31
CA ASP A 12 -6.51 17.72 -19.60
C ASP A 12 -7.94 18.25 -19.50
N VAL A 13 -8.76 17.64 -18.62
CA VAL A 13 -10.09 18.14 -18.28
C VAL A 13 -10.03 19.52 -17.63
N LEU A 14 -9.10 19.73 -16.68
CA LEU A 14 -8.91 21.02 -16.01
C LEU A 14 -8.44 22.11 -16.99
N ILE A 15 -7.51 21.79 -17.89
CA ILE A 15 -7.05 22.72 -18.94
C ILE A 15 -8.21 23.06 -19.88
N SER A 16 -8.98 22.06 -20.30
CA SER A 16 -10.18 22.29 -21.14
C SER A 16 -11.24 23.13 -20.43
N ALA A 17 -11.30 23.11 -19.10
CA ALA A 17 -12.18 23.95 -18.30
C ALA A 17 -11.63 25.38 -18.07
N GLY A 18 -10.45 25.70 -18.62
CA GLY A 18 -9.86 27.04 -18.61
C GLY A 18 -8.72 27.23 -17.59
N LEU A 19 -8.21 26.18 -16.95
CA LEU A 19 -7.01 26.27 -16.13
C LEU A 19 -5.78 26.51 -17.02
N ASN A 20 -4.94 27.48 -16.64
CA ASN A 20 -3.69 27.73 -17.35
C ASN A 20 -2.71 26.57 -17.16
N GLU A 21 -2.14 26.10 -18.27
CA GLU A 21 -1.08 25.09 -18.25
C GLU A 21 0.26 25.74 -17.90
N HIS A 22 0.96 25.14 -16.95
CA HIS A 22 2.32 25.45 -16.57
C HIS A 22 3.19 24.20 -16.67
N GLU A 23 4.43 24.36 -17.16
CA GLU A 23 5.43 23.28 -17.18
C GLU A 23 5.92 22.94 -15.76
N ASP A 24 6.15 23.96 -14.93
CA ASP A 24 6.54 23.80 -13.53
C ASP A 24 5.29 23.67 -12.64
N VAL A 25 5.07 22.48 -12.08
CA VAL A 25 3.93 22.19 -11.20
C VAL A 25 3.91 23.05 -9.94
N LYS A 26 5.05 23.63 -9.53
CA LYS A 26 5.12 24.57 -8.39
C LYS A 26 4.30 25.85 -8.62
N LYS A 27 3.97 26.16 -9.87
CA LYS A 27 3.06 27.28 -10.19
C LYS A 27 1.64 27.07 -9.66
N TYR A 28 1.29 25.84 -9.28
CA TYR A 28 0.02 25.51 -8.64
C TYR A 28 0.11 25.39 -7.12
N ASP A 29 1.26 25.70 -6.50
CA ASP A 29 1.44 25.59 -5.05
C ASP A 29 0.41 26.44 -4.29
N GLY A 30 -0.14 25.87 -3.21
CA GLY A 30 -1.21 26.48 -2.41
C GLY A 30 -2.61 26.34 -3.01
N LEU A 31 -2.75 25.75 -4.20
CA LEU A 31 -4.05 25.39 -4.76
C LEU A 31 -4.31 23.89 -4.58
N HIS A 32 -5.60 23.55 -4.53
CA HIS A 32 -6.11 22.21 -4.38
C HIS A 32 -7.17 21.93 -5.44
N VAL A 33 -7.30 20.67 -5.83
CA VAL A 33 -8.48 20.17 -6.54
C VAL A 33 -9.34 19.40 -5.54
N GLN A 34 -10.55 19.88 -5.31
CA GLN A 34 -11.57 19.23 -4.50
C GLN A 34 -12.46 18.39 -5.42
N MET A 35 -12.86 17.22 -4.95
CA MET A 35 -13.64 16.23 -5.67
C MET A 35 -14.77 15.75 -4.76
N GLU A 36 -15.99 15.69 -5.27
CA GLU A 36 -17.19 15.41 -4.47
C GLU A 36 -18.14 14.43 -5.15
N CYS A 37 -18.91 13.74 -4.32
CA CYS A 37 -20.04 12.91 -4.70
C CYS A 37 -21.26 13.32 -3.88
N ASN A 38 -22.20 13.99 -4.52
CA ASN A 38 -23.44 14.51 -3.97
C ASN A 38 -24.63 13.55 -4.22
N ALA A 39 -24.35 12.30 -4.60
CA ALA A 39 -25.37 11.33 -4.98
C ALA A 39 -25.99 10.56 -3.80
N THR A 40 -25.27 10.39 -2.68
CA THR A 40 -25.74 9.61 -1.53
C THR A 40 -25.13 10.10 -0.24
N LYS A 41 -25.96 10.18 0.80
CA LYS A 41 -25.53 10.64 2.13
C LYS A 41 -24.56 9.67 2.77
N VAL A 42 -23.62 10.21 3.53
CA VAL A 42 -22.59 9.46 4.24
C VAL A 42 -22.81 9.57 5.75
N GLN A 43 -21.98 8.88 6.52
CA GLN A 43 -22.19 8.72 7.96
C GLN A 43 -21.85 10.01 8.74
N ASP A 44 -20.72 10.63 8.40
CA ASP A 44 -20.12 11.69 9.21
C ASP A 44 -20.13 13.07 8.51
N ASP A 45 -20.76 13.14 7.34
CA ASP A 45 -21.00 14.36 6.57
C ASP A 45 -22.26 14.20 5.71
N GLU A 46 -22.71 15.26 5.04
CA GLU A 46 -23.84 15.13 4.12
C GLU A 46 -23.44 14.40 2.83
N TRP A 47 -22.23 14.62 2.31
CA TRP A 47 -21.74 14.05 1.06
C TRP A 47 -20.30 13.57 1.20
N TYR A 48 -19.83 12.67 0.31
CA TYR A 48 -18.42 12.32 0.30
C TYR A 48 -17.62 13.36 -0.47
N GLY A 49 -16.53 13.86 0.11
CA GLY A 49 -15.64 14.82 -0.52
C GLY A 49 -14.20 14.64 -0.08
N SER A 50 -13.28 15.00 -0.96
CA SER A 50 -11.85 15.01 -0.65
C SER A 50 -11.08 15.97 -1.55
N SER A 51 -9.80 16.19 -1.27
CA SER A 51 -8.95 17.00 -2.12
C SER A 51 -7.49 16.53 -2.14
N VAL A 52 -6.81 16.85 -3.24
CA VAL A 52 -5.35 16.75 -3.36
C VAL A 52 -4.78 18.09 -3.79
N PRO A 53 -3.49 18.38 -3.55
CA PRO A 53 -2.84 19.57 -4.11
C PRO A 53 -2.99 19.61 -5.64
N LEU A 54 -3.23 20.80 -6.20
CA LEU A 54 -3.41 20.94 -7.65
C LEU A 54 -2.14 20.54 -8.41
N ALA A 55 -0.96 20.79 -7.83
CA ALA A 55 0.32 20.32 -8.38
C ALA A 55 0.37 18.80 -8.59
N VAL A 56 -0.28 18.01 -7.72
CA VAL A 56 -0.38 16.55 -7.86
C VAL A 56 -1.29 16.17 -9.03
N ALA A 57 -2.44 16.85 -9.16
CA ALA A 57 -3.38 16.58 -10.25
C ALA A 57 -2.85 17.00 -11.62
N MET A 58 -1.94 17.99 -11.66
CA MET A 58 -1.32 18.50 -12.87
C MET A 58 0.02 17.82 -13.21
N ASP A 59 0.53 16.94 -12.34
CA ASP A 59 1.78 16.20 -12.53
C ASP A 59 1.61 15.15 -13.64
N ARG A 60 2.39 15.31 -14.72
CA ARG A 60 2.38 14.42 -15.88
C ARG A 60 2.84 13.00 -15.51
N GLU A 61 3.75 12.88 -14.56
CA GLU A 61 4.33 11.60 -14.14
C GLU A 61 3.38 10.78 -13.25
N ARG A 62 2.33 11.41 -12.71
CA ARG A 62 1.35 10.75 -11.84
C ARG A 62 0.12 10.27 -12.59
N GLU A 63 -0.13 10.78 -13.79
CA GLU A 63 -1.22 10.33 -14.66
C GLU A 63 -2.56 10.23 -13.91
N VAL A 64 -2.96 11.30 -13.22
CA VAL A 64 -4.26 11.32 -12.52
C VAL A 64 -5.38 11.29 -13.55
N ILE A 65 -6.29 10.32 -13.44
CA ILE A 65 -7.36 10.10 -14.42
C ILE A 65 -8.75 10.18 -13.79
N LEU A 66 -9.72 10.50 -14.65
CA LEU A 66 -11.13 10.25 -14.41
C LEU A 66 -11.50 8.92 -15.06
N ALA A 67 -11.42 7.83 -14.31
CA ALA A 67 -11.57 6.48 -14.83
C ALA A 67 -13.04 6.19 -15.19
N LEU A 68 -13.22 5.64 -16.39
CA LEU A 68 -14.49 5.15 -16.96
C LEU A 68 -14.49 3.63 -17.12
N ASP A 69 -13.31 3.02 -17.22
CA ASP A 69 -13.11 1.57 -17.33
C ASP A 69 -12.20 1.04 -16.23
N MET A 70 -12.44 -0.23 -15.86
CA MET A 70 -11.62 -1.01 -14.96
C MET A 70 -11.36 -2.38 -15.57
N ASN A 71 -10.09 -2.76 -15.72
CA ASN A 71 -9.62 -4.03 -16.29
C ASN A 71 -10.21 -4.32 -17.69
N GLY A 72 -10.21 -3.30 -18.57
CA GLY A 72 -10.71 -3.42 -19.95
C GLY A 72 -12.23 -3.52 -20.08
N THR A 73 -12.98 -3.31 -19.00
CA THR A 73 -14.45 -3.33 -19.00
C THR A 73 -15.02 -2.05 -18.40
N PRO A 74 -16.26 -1.65 -18.77
CA PRO A 74 -16.92 -0.49 -18.17
C PRO A 74 -16.90 -0.53 -16.65
N LEU A 75 -16.62 0.61 -16.01
CA LEU A 75 -16.49 0.73 -14.57
C LEU A 75 -17.73 0.16 -13.87
N PRO A 76 -17.58 -0.82 -12.95
CA PRO A 76 -18.72 -1.35 -12.21
C PRO A 76 -19.27 -0.34 -11.19
N ALA A 77 -20.59 -0.35 -10.95
CA ALA A 77 -21.24 0.58 -10.00
C ALA A 77 -20.59 0.58 -8.61
N ARG A 78 -20.25 -0.59 -8.06
CA ARG A 78 -19.55 -0.71 -6.75
C ARG A 78 -18.20 0.00 -6.70
N HIS A 79 -17.56 0.18 -7.86
CA HIS A 79 -16.27 0.83 -8.03
C HIS A 79 -16.39 2.29 -8.46
N GLY A 80 -17.60 2.84 -8.61
CA GLY A 80 -17.81 4.27 -8.81
C GLY A 80 -18.36 4.67 -10.18
N ALA A 81 -19.01 3.77 -10.92
CA ALA A 81 -19.62 4.10 -12.20
C ALA A 81 -20.60 5.29 -12.11
N PRO A 82 -20.68 6.18 -13.12
CA PRO A 82 -20.00 6.06 -14.42
C PRO A 82 -18.56 6.58 -14.41
N VAL A 83 -18.16 7.35 -13.40
CA VAL A 83 -16.84 7.97 -13.34
C VAL A 83 -16.33 8.06 -11.90
N ARG A 84 -15.04 7.79 -11.73
CA ARG A 84 -14.32 8.04 -10.47
C ARG A 84 -13.00 8.73 -10.75
N SER A 85 -12.43 9.40 -9.75
CA SER A 85 -11.00 9.73 -9.81
C SER A 85 -10.16 8.51 -9.43
N ILE A 86 -8.99 8.40 -10.07
CA ILE A 86 -7.90 7.52 -9.69
C ILE A 86 -6.64 8.38 -9.60
N ILE A 87 -6.02 8.39 -8.42
CA ILE A 87 -4.85 9.22 -8.11
C ILE A 87 -3.71 8.28 -7.72
N PRO A 88 -2.85 7.87 -8.67
CA PRO A 88 -1.79 6.91 -8.40
C PRO A 88 -0.85 7.36 -7.26
N GLY A 89 -0.46 6.42 -6.41
CA GLY A 89 0.41 6.66 -5.26
C GLY A 89 -0.27 7.28 -4.03
N ILE A 90 -1.50 7.78 -4.13
CA ILE A 90 -2.23 8.40 -3.02
C ILE A 90 -3.20 7.40 -2.38
N ILE A 91 -3.52 7.57 -1.08
CA ILE A 91 -4.47 6.72 -0.37
C ILE A 91 -5.82 6.65 -1.09
N GLY A 92 -6.47 5.50 -1.01
CA GLY A 92 -7.73 5.23 -1.73
C GLY A 92 -8.85 6.22 -1.41
N ALA A 93 -8.86 6.82 -0.21
CA ALA A 93 -9.84 7.83 0.20
C ALA A 93 -9.86 9.06 -0.73
N ARG A 94 -8.73 9.45 -1.32
CA ARG A 94 -8.68 10.62 -2.22
C ARG A 94 -9.19 10.32 -3.64
N SER A 95 -9.34 9.03 -3.97
CA SER A 95 -9.89 8.56 -5.26
C SER A 95 -11.42 8.46 -5.18
N VAL A 96 -12.10 9.60 -5.30
CA VAL A 96 -13.56 9.76 -5.14
C VAL A 96 -14.32 8.93 -6.17
N LYS A 97 -15.23 8.07 -5.69
CA LYS A 97 -16.17 7.28 -6.51
C LYS A 97 -17.44 8.06 -6.78
N TRP A 98 -18.12 7.75 -7.89
CA TRP A 98 -19.37 8.41 -8.28
C TRP A 98 -19.18 9.93 -8.36
N LEU A 99 -18.06 10.34 -8.95
CA LEU A 99 -17.61 11.73 -8.98
C LEU A 99 -18.58 12.58 -9.81
N ASP A 100 -19.08 13.67 -9.26
CA ASP A 100 -19.96 14.60 -9.98
C ASP A 100 -19.44 16.04 -10.02
N THR A 101 -18.61 16.44 -9.06
CA THR A 101 -18.16 17.81 -8.92
C THR A 101 -16.64 17.87 -8.70
N ILE A 102 -16.00 18.80 -9.42
CA ILE A 102 -14.57 19.10 -9.32
C ILE A 102 -14.41 20.61 -9.14
N VAL A 103 -13.70 21.04 -8.11
CA VAL A 103 -13.50 22.47 -7.77
C VAL A 103 -12.02 22.76 -7.56
N ILE A 104 -11.50 23.79 -8.21
CA ILE A 104 -10.18 24.35 -7.88
C ILE A 104 -10.36 25.35 -6.74
N SER A 105 -9.57 25.18 -5.67
CA SER A 105 -9.72 25.96 -4.44
C SER A 105 -8.36 26.35 -3.88
N ALA A 106 -8.31 27.48 -3.18
CA ALA A 106 -7.14 27.92 -2.41
C ALA A 106 -7.02 27.21 -1.03
N ARG A 107 -7.88 26.23 -0.77
CA ARG A 107 -7.93 25.47 0.48
C ARG A 107 -8.24 24.00 0.19
N GLU A 108 -7.82 23.13 1.10
CA GLU A 108 -8.30 21.75 1.12
C GLU A 108 -9.83 21.69 1.23
N SER A 109 -10.41 20.57 0.77
CA SER A 109 -11.83 20.27 0.96
C SER A 109 -12.16 20.34 2.45
N GLN A 110 -13.26 21.01 2.80
CA GLN A 110 -13.72 21.13 4.19
C GLN A 110 -14.56 19.92 4.64
N ASN A 111 -14.69 18.90 3.78
CA ASN A 111 -15.41 17.67 4.08
C ASN A 111 -14.81 16.93 5.28
N HIS A 112 -15.65 16.27 6.07
CA HIS A 112 -15.24 15.49 7.23
C HIS A 112 -14.11 14.49 6.90
N TYR A 113 -14.21 13.76 5.78
CA TYR A 113 -13.22 12.76 5.39
C TYR A 113 -11.87 13.35 4.94
N GLN A 114 -11.77 14.67 4.76
CA GLN A 114 -10.50 15.37 4.55
C GLN A 114 -9.96 15.95 5.86
N GLN A 115 -10.84 16.53 6.69
CA GLN A 115 -10.44 17.32 7.85
C GLN A 115 -10.34 16.51 9.15
N HIS A 116 -11.24 15.55 9.36
CA HIS A 116 -11.44 14.81 10.62
C HIS A 116 -11.32 13.28 10.45
N ASP A 117 -10.78 12.83 9.31
CA ASP A 117 -10.45 11.43 9.08
C ASP A 117 -9.16 11.30 8.24
N TYR A 118 -8.66 10.07 8.10
CA TYR A 118 -7.48 9.72 7.30
C TYR A 118 -6.26 10.62 7.64
N LYS A 119 -5.98 10.74 8.93
CA LYS A 119 -4.83 11.44 9.51
C LYS A 119 -4.13 10.51 10.50
N VAL A 120 -2.81 10.45 10.45
CA VAL A 120 -1.99 9.72 11.43
C VAL A 120 -1.82 10.62 12.65
N LEU A 121 -2.80 10.59 13.55
CA LEU A 121 -2.80 11.43 14.75
C LEU A 121 -1.72 10.98 15.76
N PRO A 122 -1.23 11.90 16.61
CA PRO A 122 -0.27 11.54 17.65
C PRO A 122 -0.88 10.54 18.66
N PRO A 123 -0.08 9.68 19.31
CA PRO A 123 -0.56 8.69 20.28
C PRO A 123 -1.33 9.28 21.48
N SER A 124 -1.13 10.57 21.78
CA SER A 124 -1.86 11.29 22.82
C SER A 124 -3.34 11.51 22.51
N ALA A 125 -3.74 11.40 21.23
CA ALA A 125 -5.12 11.47 20.78
C ALA A 125 -5.79 10.10 20.92
N THR A 126 -6.21 9.76 22.14
CA THR A 126 -6.72 8.41 22.45
C THR A 126 -8.20 8.20 22.12
N SER A 127 -8.95 9.27 21.86
CA SER A 127 -10.35 9.26 21.43
C SER A 127 -10.65 10.46 20.52
N PRO A 128 -11.77 10.49 19.77
CA PRO A 128 -12.17 11.64 18.98
C PRO A 128 -12.32 12.92 19.81
N GLU A 129 -12.91 12.83 21.00
CA GLU A 129 -13.07 13.96 21.93
C GLU A 129 -11.70 14.47 22.38
N ARG A 130 -10.78 13.56 22.69
CA ARG A 130 -9.42 13.93 23.08
C ARG A 130 -8.65 14.57 21.92
N ALA A 131 -8.86 14.10 20.70
CA ALA A 131 -8.26 14.69 19.50
C ALA A 131 -8.74 16.13 19.28
N GLU A 132 -10.03 16.39 19.52
CA GLU A 132 -10.65 17.72 19.46
C GLU A 132 -10.08 18.65 20.55
N GLU A 133 -10.05 18.19 21.81
CA GLU A 133 -9.49 18.96 22.94
C GLU A 133 -8.03 19.36 22.71
N LEU A 134 -7.26 18.50 22.04
CA LEU A 134 -5.86 18.75 21.72
C LEU A 134 -5.67 19.60 20.46
N GLY A 135 -6.72 19.84 19.66
CA GLY A 135 -6.64 20.54 18.38
C GLY A 135 -5.73 19.84 17.35
N VAL A 136 -5.61 18.51 17.43
CA VAL A 136 -4.69 17.76 16.58
C VAL A 136 -5.22 17.51 15.17
N TRP A 137 -6.53 17.64 14.96
CA TRP A 137 -7.12 17.53 13.62
C TRP A 137 -6.57 18.60 12.69
N ASP A 138 -6.60 19.87 13.09
CA ASP A 138 -6.14 21.00 12.27
C ASP A 138 -4.63 21.02 12.05
N SER A 139 -3.86 20.52 13.02
CA SER A 139 -2.39 20.53 12.97
C SER A 139 -1.79 19.27 12.34
N THR A 140 -2.56 18.19 12.20
CA THR A 140 -2.10 16.96 11.53
C THR A 140 -2.47 17.00 10.04
N PRO A 141 -1.51 16.85 9.12
CA PRO A 141 -1.80 16.86 7.70
C PRO A 141 -2.68 15.66 7.30
N ALA A 142 -3.62 15.90 6.39
CA ALA A 142 -4.40 14.85 5.76
C ALA A 142 -3.46 13.86 5.04
N MET A 143 -3.68 12.56 5.20
CA MET A 143 -2.91 11.56 4.48
C MET A 143 -3.10 11.74 2.97
N GLN A 144 -1.98 11.78 2.24
CA GLN A 144 -1.91 11.88 0.79
C GLN A 144 -1.21 10.65 0.22
N ASP A 145 0.10 10.72 0.01
CA ASP A 145 0.88 9.59 -0.48
C ASP A 145 0.77 8.37 0.46
N ASN A 146 0.58 7.18 -0.11
CA ASN A 146 0.65 5.93 0.64
C ASN A 146 2.06 5.75 1.20
N PRO A 147 2.23 5.24 2.43
CA PRO A 147 3.54 4.79 2.89
C PRO A 147 3.98 3.53 2.14
N ILE A 148 5.29 3.35 1.99
CA ILE A 148 5.89 2.06 1.58
C ILE A 148 5.36 0.94 2.47
N ASN A 149 4.97 -0.20 1.91
CA ASN A 149 4.43 -1.30 2.70
C ASN A 149 4.67 -2.67 2.05
N SER A 150 4.71 -3.72 2.89
CA SER A 150 4.83 -5.12 2.50
C SER A 150 4.01 -5.98 3.45
N VAL A 151 3.28 -6.94 2.90
CA VAL A 151 2.38 -7.82 3.66
C VAL A 151 2.68 -9.27 3.32
N VAL A 152 2.86 -10.10 4.34
CA VAL A 152 2.93 -11.56 4.24
C VAL A 152 1.52 -12.12 4.00
N ALA A 153 1.30 -12.70 2.84
CA ALA A 153 0.02 -13.33 2.45
C ALA A 153 0.05 -14.86 2.57
N VAL A 154 1.25 -15.45 2.55
CA VAL A 154 1.48 -16.89 2.78
C VAL A 154 2.57 -17.01 3.85
N PRO A 155 2.25 -17.53 5.05
CA PRO A 155 0.93 -18.04 5.46
C PRO A 155 -0.12 -16.93 5.61
N ALA A 156 -1.39 -17.33 5.60
CA ALA A 156 -2.53 -16.42 5.53
C ALA A 156 -2.95 -15.89 6.90
N ASN A 157 -2.69 -16.66 7.97
CA ASN A 157 -3.07 -16.31 9.34
C ASN A 157 -1.91 -16.54 10.31
N ASP A 158 -2.01 -15.89 11.47
CA ASP A 158 -1.17 -16.20 12.61
C ASP A 158 -1.47 -17.62 13.11
N GLY A 159 -0.45 -18.33 13.60
CA GLY A 159 -0.60 -19.72 14.04
C GLY A 159 -0.70 -20.76 12.93
N ASP A 160 -0.74 -20.34 11.66
CA ASP A 160 -0.76 -21.24 10.50
C ASP A 160 0.46 -22.16 10.51
N THR A 161 0.34 -23.28 9.80
CA THR A 161 1.38 -24.29 9.71
C THR A 161 1.97 -24.32 8.29
N LEU A 162 3.30 -24.24 8.20
CA LEU A 162 4.05 -24.48 6.98
C LEU A 162 4.77 -25.83 7.08
N THR A 163 4.85 -26.55 5.97
CA THR A 163 5.60 -27.81 5.89
C THR A 163 6.88 -27.59 5.11
N ARG A 164 7.98 -28.10 5.64
CA ARG A 164 9.27 -28.13 4.95
C ARG A 164 9.19 -28.97 3.68
N ASP A 165 9.82 -28.50 2.61
CA ASP A 165 10.05 -29.31 1.43
C ASP A 165 11.18 -30.35 1.67
N SER A 166 11.46 -31.18 0.66
CA SER A 166 12.56 -32.18 0.71
C SER A 166 13.96 -31.60 0.94
N ARG A 167 14.12 -30.27 0.85
CA ARG A 167 15.36 -29.52 1.08
C ARG A 167 15.30 -28.71 2.38
N SER A 168 14.36 -29.00 3.27
CA SER A 168 14.15 -28.28 4.54
C SER A 168 13.76 -26.80 4.36
N ARG A 169 13.10 -26.44 3.27
CA ARG A 169 12.70 -25.05 2.98
C ARG A 169 11.21 -24.83 3.15
N VAL A 170 10.82 -23.63 3.55
CA VAL A 170 9.42 -23.17 3.56
C VAL A 170 9.21 -22.04 2.57
N LYS A 171 8.06 -22.05 1.89
CA LYS A 171 7.65 -20.99 0.97
C LYS A 171 6.86 -19.92 1.72
N ILE A 172 7.29 -18.67 1.57
CA ILE A 172 6.63 -17.48 2.11
C ILE A 172 6.38 -16.53 0.94
N ALA A 173 5.22 -15.90 0.89
CA ALA A 173 4.86 -15.01 -0.20
C ALA A 173 3.97 -13.86 0.27
N GLY A 174 3.88 -12.82 -0.54
CA GLY A 174 3.15 -11.62 -0.20
C GLY A 174 3.08 -10.61 -1.33
N TYR A 175 2.72 -9.39 -0.96
CA TYR A 175 2.75 -8.24 -1.86
C TYR A 175 3.37 -7.02 -1.18
N ALA A 176 3.88 -6.10 -1.98
CA ALA A 176 4.42 -4.82 -1.52
C ALA A 176 3.92 -3.67 -2.40
N ILE A 177 3.81 -2.47 -1.82
CA ILE A 177 3.41 -1.23 -2.51
C ILE A 177 4.45 -0.14 -2.26
N PRO A 178 4.80 0.68 -3.27
CA PRO A 178 5.77 1.75 -3.09
C PRO A 178 5.19 2.94 -2.32
N GLN A 179 6.05 3.82 -1.81
CA GLN A 179 5.62 5.07 -1.22
C GLN A 179 5.22 6.07 -2.30
N GLY A 180 4.01 6.62 -2.23
CA GLY A 180 3.62 7.78 -3.02
C GLY A 180 3.99 7.68 -4.50
N LYS A 181 4.80 8.64 -4.94
CA LYS A 181 5.36 8.73 -6.30
C LYS A 181 6.73 8.10 -6.49
N ASP A 182 7.30 7.52 -5.44
CA ASP A 182 8.70 7.10 -5.39
C ASP A 182 8.91 5.65 -5.85
N GLY A 183 7.84 5.01 -6.31
CA GLY A 183 7.90 3.65 -6.83
C GLY A 183 8.72 3.49 -8.12
N PRO A 184 8.86 2.24 -8.59
CA PRO A 184 8.26 1.03 -8.03
C PRO A 184 9.03 0.47 -6.82
N VAL A 185 8.52 -0.60 -6.20
CA VAL A 185 9.24 -1.39 -5.18
C VAL A 185 10.42 -2.10 -5.85
N GLU A 186 11.64 -1.93 -5.36
CA GLU A 186 12.83 -2.54 -5.96
C GLU A 186 13.38 -3.72 -5.16
N LYS A 187 13.02 -3.83 -3.87
CA LYS A 187 13.49 -4.92 -3.02
C LYS A 187 12.43 -5.30 -1.99
N VAL A 188 12.33 -6.61 -1.70
CA VAL A 188 11.62 -7.13 -0.53
C VAL A 188 12.52 -8.11 0.20
N GLU A 189 12.58 -8.00 1.51
CA GLU A 189 13.36 -8.86 2.39
C GLU A 189 12.44 -9.51 3.43
N VAL A 190 12.71 -10.77 3.78
CA VAL A 190 11.93 -11.55 4.73
C VAL A 190 12.83 -12.06 5.86
N SER A 191 12.34 -11.98 7.08
CA SER A 191 12.98 -12.52 8.28
C SER A 191 12.04 -13.50 8.98
N ILE A 192 12.59 -14.58 9.54
CA ILE A 192 11.89 -15.55 10.39
C ILE A 192 12.44 -15.58 11.83
N ASP A 193 13.29 -14.62 12.17
CA ASP A 193 14.03 -14.54 13.43
C ASP A 193 13.96 -13.14 14.07
N LYS A 194 12.88 -12.40 13.78
CA LYS A 194 12.60 -11.06 14.31
C LYS A 194 13.63 -10.01 13.87
N GLY A 195 13.99 -10.05 12.59
CA GLY A 195 14.85 -9.07 11.95
C GLY A 195 16.35 -9.26 12.20
N LYS A 196 16.78 -10.37 12.82
CA LYS A 196 18.22 -10.64 13.02
C LYS A 196 18.90 -11.00 11.70
N THR A 197 18.24 -11.81 10.88
CA THR A 197 18.69 -12.14 9.52
C THR A 197 17.57 -11.90 8.52
N TRP A 198 17.99 -11.53 7.31
CA TRP A 198 17.10 -11.21 6.19
C TRP A 198 17.49 -12.01 4.95
N VAL A 199 16.47 -12.50 4.25
CA VAL A 199 16.59 -13.18 2.96
C VAL A 199 15.83 -12.35 1.94
N GLU A 200 16.51 -11.96 0.86
CA GLU A 200 15.90 -11.23 -0.24
C GLU A 200 14.89 -12.13 -0.96
N ALA A 201 13.67 -11.62 -1.11
CA ALA A 201 12.59 -12.28 -1.82
C ALA A 201 12.70 -11.99 -3.32
N ARG A 202 12.28 -12.95 -4.13
CA ARG A 202 12.14 -12.77 -5.57
C ARG A 202 10.89 -11.94 -5.85
N LEU A 203 11.05 -10.80 -6.51
CA LEU A 203 9.93 -10.02 -7.04
C LEU A 203 9.38 -10.71 -8.29
N LEU A 204 8.07 -10.90 -8.33
CA LEU A 204 7.35 -11.49 -9.45
C LEU A 204 6.99 -10.38 -10.46
N ASP A 205 8.04 -9.80 -11.05
CA ASP A 205 7.94 -8.66 -11.99
C ASP A 205 7.70 -9.09 -13.45
N GLU A 206 8.01 -10.34 -13.78
CA GLU A 206 7.59 -10.97 -15.04
C GLU A 206 6.21 -11.59 -14.81
N GLY A 207 5.25 -11.31 -15.69
CA GLY A 207 3.91 -11.88 -15.62
C GLY A 207 3.94 -13.41 -15.57
N ASP A 208 3.93 -13.95 -14.35
CA ASP A 208 3.52 -15.30 -14.01
C ASP A 208 1.99 -15.32 -14.03
N GLU A 209 1.44 -16.35 -14.67
CA GLU A 209 0.03 -16.66 -14.95
C GLU A 209 -0.93 -16.59 -13.74
N ASN A 210 -0.43 -16.28 -12.54
CA ASN A 210 -1.17 -16.36 -11.28
C ASN A 210 -1.54 -15.01 -10.61
N THR A 211 -1.29 -13.83 -11.20
CA THR A 211 -1.36 -12.55 -10.43
C THR A 211 -2.32 -11.49 -10.96
N THR A 212 -2.85 -11.66 -12.16
CA THR A 212 -4.04 -10.98 -12.70
C THR A 212 -4.73 -11.96 -13.67
N HIS A 213 -6.04 -11.82 -13.93
CA HIS A 213 -6.75 -12.75 -14.83
C HIS A 213 -5.97 -12.93 -16.16
N PRO A 214 -5.69 -14.16 -16.62
CA PRO A 214 -4.74 -14.45 -17.72
C PRO A 214 -4.99 -13.70 -19.04
N SER A 215 -6.22 -13.24 -19.27
CA SER A 215 -6.59 -12.49 -20.48
C SER A 215 -6.10 -11.04 -20.52
N ASN A 216 -5.65 -10.48 -19.40
CA ASN A 216 -5.40 -9.04 -19.28
C ASN A 216 -3.92 -8.69 -19.14
N MET A 217 -3.02 -9.67 -19.26
CA MET A 217 -1.57 -9.40 -19.19
C MET A 217 -0.97 -9.21 -20.57
N HIS A 218 -0.61 -7.97 -20.88
CA HIS A 218 0.31 -7.68 -21.97
C HIS A 218 1.73 -8.06 -21.54
N LYS A 219 2.26 -9.16 -22.10
CA LYS A 219 3.63 -9.66 -21.86
C LYS A 219 4.75 -8.62 -22.13
N ASP A 220 4.41 -7.51 -22.78
CA ASP A 220 5.36 -6.49 -23.25
C ASP A 220 5.33 -5.18 -22.44
N ARG A 221 4.57 -5.10 -21.33
CA ARG A 221 4.49 -3.86 -20.53
C ARG A 221 5.34 -3.93 -19.25
N PRO A 222 6.24 -2.96 -19.02
CA PRO A 222 6.98 -2.88 -17.77
C PRO A 222 6.04 -2.63 -16.60
N ARG A 223 6.42 -3.11 -15.41
CA ARG A 223 5.69 -2.89 -14.15
C ARG A 223 5.39 -1.41 -13.93
N GLY A 224 4.13 -1.10 -13.62
CA GLY A 224 3.68 0.26 -13.33
C GLY A 224 4.37 0.84 -12.09
N LYS A 225 4.86 2.08 -12.21
CA LYS A 225 5.51 2.84 -11.13
C LYS A 225 4.73 2.85 -9.81
N PHE A 226 3.40 2.87 -9.88
CA PHE A 226 2.50 2.98 -8.74
C PHE A 226 1.82 1.65 -8.35
N SER A 227 2.08 0.58 -9.10
CA SER A 227 1.45 -0.72 -8.87
C SER A 227 2.12 -1.46 -7.73
N TRP A 228 1.36 -2.34 -7.08
CA TRP A 228 1.94 -3.31 -6.17
C TRP A 228 2.86 -4.28 -6.92
N VAL A 229 3.69 -5.01 -6.18
CA VAL A 229 4.45 -6.17 -6.67
C VAL A 229 4.12 -7.38 -5.81
N LEU A 230 4.00 -8.56 -6.40
CA LEU A 230 3.98 -9.80 -5.63
C LEU A 230 5.40 -10.31 -5.43
N TRP A 231 5.66 -10.91 -4.29
CA TRP A 231 6.98 -11.44 -3.95
C TRP A 231 6.87 -12.82 -3.33
N GLU A 232 7.92 -13.63 -3.48
CA GLU A 232 8.05 -14.92 -2.81
C GLU A 232 9.50 -15.21 -2.42
N VAL A 233 9.66 -16.04 -1.39
CA VAL A 233 10.96 -16.51 -0.91
C VAL A 233 10.85 -17.95 -0.42
N GLU A 234 11.91 -18.72 -0.64
CA GLU A 234 12.10 -20.04 -0.03
C GLU A 234 13.21 -19.92 1.03
N ILE A 235 12.88 -20.14 2.31
CA ILE A 235 13.83 -20.02 3.42
C ILE A 235 14.10 -21.41 4.01
N GLU A 236 15.37 -21.76 4.17
CA GLU A 236 15.77 -23.01 4.85
C GLU A 236 15.55 -22.89 6.36
N VAL A 237 14.90 -23.89 6.95
CA VAL A 237 14.59 -23.94 8.38
C VAL A 237 14.99 -25.31 8.92
N GLY A 238 16.00 -25.32 9.78
CA GLY A 238 16.46 -26.53 10.46
C GLY A 238 15.42 -27.11 11.42
N LYS A 239 15.68 -28.31 11.92
CA LYS A 239 14.81 -29.00 12.89
C LYS A 239 14.61 -28.18 14.16
N ASP A 240 15.66 -27.49 14.62
CA ASP A 240 15.67 -26.69 15.84
C ASP A 240 15.42 -25.18 15.61
N GLY A 241 15.23 -24.76 14.35
CA GLY A 241 14.84 -23.39 13.99
C GLY A 241 15.63 -22.77 12.84
N PRO A 242 15.61 -21.43 12.72
CA PRO A 242 16.32 -20.71 11.66
C PRO A 242 17.82 -21.03 11.71
N ARG A 243 18.41 -21.45 10.58
CA ARG A 243 19.87 -21.64 10.50
C ARG A 243 20.54 -20.29 10.19
N PRO A 244 21.54 -19.85 10.97
CA PRO A 244 22.40 -18.74 10.57
C PRO A 244 23.12 -19.07 9.25
N LYS A 245 23.33 -18.07 8.39
CA LYS A 245 24.00 -18.21 7.07
C LYS A 245 25.48 -18.66 7.14
N GLU A 246 26.07 -18.88 8.31
CA GLU A 246 27.53 -19.04 8.46
C GLU A 246 28.05 -20.44 8.87
N ASP A 247 27.20 -21.43 9.18
CA ASP A 247 27.69 -22.77 9.51
C ASP A 247 27.51 -23.78 8.36
N GLU A 248 28.48 -23.81 7.45
CA GLU A 248 28.75 -24.97 6.58
C GLU A 248 29.52 -26.07 7.36
N GLY A 249 29.04 -26.41 8.55
CA GLY A 249 29.59 -27.46 9.40
C GLY A 249 28.77 -28.73 9.33
N GLU A 250 29.32 -29.79 8.73
CA GLU A 250 28.77 -31.15 8.78
C GLU A 250 28.66 -31.63 10.25
N GLY A 251 27.46 -31.56 10.81
CA GLY A 251 27.12 -32.12 12.11
C GLY A 251 26.07 -33.21 11.97
N GLU A 252 26.52 -34.47 11.95
CA GLU A 252 25.65 -35.63 12.10
C GLU A 252 25.06 -35.64 13.52
N GLY A 253 23.75 -35.39 13.62
CA GLY A 253 22.98 -35.50 14.86
C GLY A 253 21.81 -36.44 14.68
N GLU A 254 21.99 -37.69 15.13
CA GLU A 254 20.91 -38.65 15.34
C GLU A 254 20.00 -38.17 16.48
N GLY A 255 18.69 -38.10 16.22
CA GLY A 255 17.68 -37.69 17.17
C GLY A 255 16.30 -38.06 16.64
N GLU A 256 15.89 -39.28 16.94
CA GLU A 256 14.51 -39.74 16.82
C GLU A 256 13.68 -39.12 17.95
N GLY A 257 12.98 -38.03 17.63
CA GLY A 257 11.90 -37.47 18.45
C GLY A 257 10.77 -37.07 17.50
N GLU A 258 9.56 -37.55 17.77
CA GLU A 258 8.35 -37.15 17.06
C GLU A 258 8.23 -35.62 17.16
N GLY A 259 8.50 -34.93 16.04
CA GLY A 259 8.96 -33.55 16.02
C GLY A 259 7.89 -32.53 16.41
N GLU A 260 8.06 -31.91 17.58
CA GLU A 260 7.43 -30.62 17.87
C GLU A 260 7.99 -29.58 16.89
N GLY A 261 7.18 -29.14 15.92
CA GLY A 261 7.60 -28.14 14.93
C GLY A 261 8.10 -26.83 15.57
N VAL A 262 8.84 -26.04 14.81
CA VAL A 262 9.40 -24.77 15.30
C VAL A 262 8.38 -23.65 15.10
N SER A 263 8.16 -22.83 16.14
CA SER A 263 7.36 -21.61 16.04
C SER A 263 8.24 -20.42 15.62
N VAL A 264 7.83 -19.69 14.58
CA VAL A 264 8.54 -18.49 14.08
C VAL A 264 7.59 -17.31 13.88
N ASP A 265 8.15 -16.10 13.96
CA ASP A 265 7.48 -14.87 13.53
C ASP A 265 8.08 -14.43 12.19
N ILE A 266 7.23 -14.23 11.20
CA ILE A 266 7.62 -13.87 9.83
C ILE A 266 7.43 -12.38 9.63
N TRP A 267 8.52 -11.67 9.35
CA TRP A 267 8.52 -10.24 9.05
C TRP A 267 8.86 -10.02 7.58
N SER A 268 8.27 -9.00 6.96
CA SER A 268 8.64 -8.57 5.60
C SER A 268 8.92 -7.07 5.56
N LYS A 269 9.86 -6.67 4.72
CA LYS A 269 10.32 -5.29 4.57
C LYS A 269 10.49 -4.98 3.09
N ALA A 270 9.89 -3.90 2.60
CA ALA A 270 10.05 -3.41 1.23
C ALA A 270 10.90 -2.15 1.17
N THR A 271 11.62 -1.99 0.04
CA THR A 271 12.33 -0.76 -0.34
C THR A 271 11.91 -0.36 -1.76
N ASP A 272 11.57 0.90 -1.98
CA ASP A 272 11.26 1.44 -3.31
C ASP A 272 12.43 2.19 -3.96
N ARG A 273 12.27 2.55 -5.24
CA ARG A 273 13.27 3.25 -6.05
C ARG A 273 13.69 4.59 -5.46
N GLY A 274 12.79 5.29 -4.77
CA GLY A 274 13.11 6.53 -4.06
C GLY A 274 13.97 6.31 -2.81
N GLY A 275 14.25 5.06 -2.44
CA GLY A 275 15.01 4.69 -1.26
C GLY A 275 14.17 4.68 0.02
N ASN A 276 12.84 4.76 -0.07
CA ASN A 276 11.99 4.62 1.11
C ASN A 276 11.96 3.16 1.53
N THR A 277 12.12 2.92 2.83
CA THR A 277 12.07 1.58 3.43
C THR A 277 11.12 1.55 4.61
N MET A 278 10.47 0.41 4.84
CA MET A 278 9.67 0.20 6.05
C MET A 278 10.54 0.29 7.31
N LYS A 279 9.95 0.78 8.41
CA LYS A 279 10.66 0.99 9.68
C LYS A 279 10.87 -0.33 10.43
N GLU A 280 12.12 -0.57 10.85
CA GLU A 280 12.53 -1.76 11.61
C GLU A 280 12.56 -1.54 13.12
N ASP A 281 12.77 -0.30 13.54
CA ASP A 281 12.96 0.11 14.94
C ASP A 281 11.66 0.10 15.77
N GLN A 282 10.51 -0.01 15.10
CA GLN A 282 9.19 -0.09 15.71
C GLN A 282 8.38 -1.21 15.04
N PRO A 283 8.66 -2.50 15.32
CA PRO A 283 8.01 -3.62 14.63
C PRO A 283 6.49 -3.69 14.87
N GLU A 284 6.00 -3.11 15.98
CA GLU A 284 4.57 -3.00 16.28
C GLU A 284 3.92 -1.73 15.67
N GLY A 285 4.71 -0.89 15.01
CA GLY A 285 4.31 0.41 14.47
C GLY A 285 3.94 1.43 15.55
N ASP A 286 3.68 2.66 15.12
CA ASP A 286 3.09 3.68 15.98
C ASP A 286 1.57 3.52 16.01
N TRP A 287 1.03 3.19 17.18
CA TRP A 287 -0.41 3.24 17.39
C TRP A 287 -0.92 4.66 17.14
N ASN A 288 -2.06 4.76 16.45
CA ASN A 288 -2.81 6.00 16.32
C ASN A 288 -4.31 5.71 16.36
N LEU A 289 -5.10 6.70 16.77
CA LEU A 289 -6.55 6.61 16.97
C LEU A 289 -7.31 5.93 15.82
N ARG A 290 -6.91 6.22 14.58
CA ARG A 290 -7.61 5.76 13.38
C ARG A 290 -7.09 4.41 12.88
N GLY A 291 -5.97 3.92 13.42
CA GLY A 291 -5.33 2.68 12.96
C GLY A 291 -4.89 2.74 11.50
N VAL A 292 -4.52 3.93 11.00
CA VAL A 292 -4.14 4.17 9.59
C VAL A 292 -2.64 4.43 9.46
N GLY A 293 -2.12 4.32 8.23
CA GLY A 293 -0.72 4.66 7.92
C GLY A 293 0.30 3.65 8.46
N TYR A 294 -0.14 2.48 8.91
CA TYR A 294 0.74 1.43 9.42
C TYR A 294 1.70 0.92 8.34
N ASN A 295 3.00 0.97 8.61
CA ASN A 295 4.07 0.55 7.71
C ASN A 295 5.29 -0.09 8.41
N ALA A 296 5.08 -0.68 9.58
CA ALA A 296 6.13 -1.39 10.31
C ALA A 296 6.42 -2.77 9.73
N VAL A 297 7.62 -3.29 10.01
CA VAL A 297 8.05 -4.64 9.59
C VAL A 297 7.37 -5.74 10.43
N GLN A 298 6.12 -6.05 10.12
CA GLN A 298 5.41 -7.17 10.72
C GLN A 298 4.68 -7.97 9.65
N GLY A 299 4.50 -9.28 9.90
CA GLY A 299 3.77 -10.16 9.00
C GLY A 299 2.90 -11.13 9.79
N ARG A 300 3.43 -12.33 10.06
CA ARG A 300 2.71 -13.42 10.71
C ARG A 300 3.37 -13.82 12.01
N THR A 301 2.58 -14.04 13.05
CA THR A 301 3.07 -14.44 14.36
C THR A 301 2.75 -15.90 14.66
N GLY A 302 3.63 -16.56 15.40
CA GLY A 302 3.41 -17.92 15.89
C GLY A 302 3.24 -18.99 14.81
N VAL A 303 3.81 -18.79 13.62
CA VAL A 303 3.72 -19.75 12.52
C VAL A 303 4.49 -21.01 12.87
N ARG A 304 3.85 -22.18 12.75
CA ARG A 304 4.48 -23.47 13.04
C ARG A 304 5.10 -24.06 11.79
N ILE A 305 6.35 -24.51 11.89
CA ILE A 305 7.08 -25.16 10.80
C ILE A 305 7.30 -26.64 11.15
N LEU A 306 6.66 -27.51 10.36
CA LEU A 306 6.74 -28.97 10.44
C LEU A 306 7.73 -29.52 9.42
#